data_AF-A0A936Z6W8-F1
#
_entry.id   AF-A0A936Z6W8-F1
#
_cell.length_a   1.000
_cell.length_b   1.000
_cell.length_c   1.000
_cell.angle_alpha   90.00
_cell.angle_beta   90.00
_cell.angle_gamma   90.00
#
_symmetry.space_group_name_H-M   'P 1'
#
loop_
_entity.id
_entity.type
_entity.pdbx_description
1 polymer ?
#
loop_
_entity_poly.entity_id
_entity_poly.type
_entity_poly.pdbx_seq_one_letter_code
_entity_poly.pdbx_strand_id
1 'polypeptide(L)'
;MVEAQEMTREYRAFTHALCDAIVRANPKAKLVAGKPWGMWLPTSAIAVASLLAMAYLIWQAYQMGATNVALLGALLAVVGFWQIEPMIRLNKPRPFRSEALPEELLPKAS
;
A
#
# COMPACT_ATOMS: atom_id res chain seq x y z
N MET A 1 1.78 -19.58 -22.39
CA MET A 1 2.11 -19.26 -20.98
C MET A 1 3.25 -18.26 -21.05
N VAL A 2 3.05 -17.02 -20.58
CA VAL A 2 4.14 -16.04 -20.51
C VAL A 2 4.90 -16.34 -19.23
N GLU A 3 6.10 -16.90 -19.34
CA GLU A 3 7.03 -16.99 -18.22
C GLU A 3 7.39 -15.55 -17.81
N ALA A 4 6.82 -15.10 -16.70
CA ALA A 4 7.30 -13.91 -16.03
C ALA A 4 8.70 -14.26 -15.49
N GLN A 5 9.75 -13.93 -16.25
CA GLN A 5 11.10 -14.02 -15.72
C GLN A 5 11.19 -13.10 -14.49
N GLU A 6 11.48 -13.68 -13.33
CA GLU A 6 11.68 -12.94 -12.09
C GLU A 6 13.00 -12.16 -12.17
N MET A 7 12.97 -11.00 -12.83
CA MET A 7 14.10 -10.07 -12.92
C MET A 7 14.30 -9.26 -11.63
N THR A 8 14.12 -9.90 -10.47
CA THR A 8 14.13 -9.22 -9.17
C THR A 8 15.47 -8.56 -8.88
N ARG A 9 16.58 -9.25 -9.20
CA ARG A 9 17.93 -8.77 -8.94
C ARG A 9 18.30 -7.63 -9.88
N GLU A 10 17.99 -7.78 -11.15
CA GLU A 10 18.23 -6.80 -12.21
C GLU A 10 17.40 -5.54 -11.96
N TYR A 11 16.13 -5.68 -11.59
CA TYR A 11 15.26 -4.56 -11.27
C TYR A 11 15.77 -3.78 -10.05
N ARG A 12 16.22 -4.48 -9.00
CA ARG A 12 16.83 -3.84 -7.83
C ARG A 12 18.10 -3.07 -8.23
N ALA A 13 19.02 -3.71 -8.97
CA ALA A 13 20.25 -3.07 -9.41
C ALA A 13 19.99 -1.83 -10.28
N PHE A 14 19.04 -1.93 -11.21
CA PHE A 14 18.60 -0.82 -12.05
C PHE A 14 18.04 0.34 -11.23
N THR A 15 17.14 0.06 -10.26
CA THR A 15 16.50 1.10 -9.45
C THR A 15 17.52 1.85 -8.60
N HIS A 16 18.50 1.15 -8.00
CA HIS A 16 19.62 1.79 -7.30
C HIS A 16 20.43 2.70 -8.24
N ALA A 17 20.88 2.18 -9.38
CA ALA A 17 21.66 2.94 -10.34
C ALA A 17 20.92 4.18 -10.87
N LEU A 18 19.60 4.08 -11.09
CA LEU A 18 18.76 5.19 -11.51
C LEU A 18 18.66 6.28 -10.44
N CYS A 19 18.38 5.92 -9.19
CA CYS A 19 18.31 6.89 -8.09
C CYS A 19 19.65 7.63 -7.90
N ASP A 20 20.77 6.91 -7.97
CA ASP A 20 22.10 7.50 -7.88
C ASP A 20 22.39 8.44 -9.06
N ALA A 21 22.03 8.05 -10.28
CA ALA A 21 22.18 8.90 -11.46
C ALA A 21 21.38 10.19 -11.36
N ILE A 22 20.15 10.13 -10.83
CA ILE A 22 19.30 11.32 -10.61
C ILE A 22 19.95 12.29 -9.62
N VAL A 23 20.46 11.80 -8.49
CA VAL A 23 21.10 12.64 -7.47
C VAL A 23 22.41 13.25 -7.99
N ARG A 24 23.20 12.49 -8.76
CA ARG A 24 24.42 13.01 -9.41
C ARG A 24 24.10 14.12 -10.42
N ALA A 25 23.04 13.97 -11.20
CA ALA A 25 22.62 14.96 -12.19
C ALA A 25 22.02 16.23 -11.54
N ASN A 26 21.28 16.07 -10.44
CA ASN A 26 20.71 17.19 -9.69
C ASN A 26 20.78 16.91 -8.18
N PRO A 27 21.79 17.47 -7.47
CA PRO A 27 21.93 17.30 -6.02
C PRO A 27 20.77 17.87 -5.20
N LYS A 28 19.90 18.69 -5.79
CA LYS A 28 18.71 19.26 -5.13
C LYS A 28 17.45 18.40 -5.35
N ALA A 29 17.53 17.32 -6.13
CA ALA A 29 16.40 16.42 -6.37
C ALA A 29 15.93 15.79 -5.05
N LYS A 30 14.60 15.73 -4.87
CA LYS A 30 13.97 15.07 -3.72
C LYS A 30 13.34 13.77 -4.19
N LEU A 31 13.85 12.65 -3.71
CA LEU A 31 13.26 11.35 -3.95
C LEU A 31 12.15 11.10 -2.93
N VAL A 32 10.94 10.82 -3.43
CA VAL A 32 9.76 10.57 -2.61
C VAL A 32 9.11 9.30 -3.10
N ALA A 33 8.89 8.36 -2.19
CA ALA A 33 8.16 7.14 -2.45
C ALA A 33 6.67 7.32 -2.14
N GLY A 34 5.83 6.46 -2.72
CA GLY A 34 4.38 6.49 -2.53
C GLY A 34 3.67 7.50 -3.43
N LYS A 35 2.39 7.77 -3.11
CA LYS A 35 1.54 8.72 -3.85
C LYS A 35 1.62 10.11 -3.24
N PRO A 36 1.49 11.20 -4.04
CA PRO A 36 1.41 12.56 -3.51
C PRO A 36 0.32 12.68 -2.45
N TRP A 37 0.55 13.53 -1.43
CA TRP A 37 -0.39 13.75 -0.32
C TRP A 37 -1.83 14.02 -0.78
N GLY A 38 -2.00 14.83 -1.83
CA GLY A 38 -3.31 15.16 -2.39
C GLY A 38 -4.07 13.96 -2.98
N MET A 39 -3.39 12.89 -3.38
CA MET A 39 -4.02 11.65 -3.85
C MET A 39 -4.12 10.61 -2.74
N TRP A 40 -3.10 10.49 -1.89
CA TRP A 40 -3.06 9.48 -0.83
C TRP A 40 -4.07 9.74 0.29
N LEU A 41 -4.26 11.01 0.69
CA LEU A 41 -5.20 11.37 1.76
C LEU A 41 -6.65 11.00 1.44
N PRO A 42 -7.25 11.47 0.33
CA PRO A 42 -8.66 11.18 0.05
C PRO A 42 -8.88 9.68 -0.15
N THR A 43 -7.96 9.00 -0.84
CA THR A 43 -8.08 7.55 -1.05
C THR A 43 -8.00 6.75 0.25
N SER A 44 -7.07 7.10 1.14
CA SER A 44 -6.97 6.45 2.47
C SER A 44 -8.17 6.78 3.36
N ALA A 45 -8.66 8.03 3.32
CA ALA A 45 -9.82 8.45 4.08
C ALA A 45 -11.10 7.72 3.65
N ILE A 46 -11.32 7.58 2.34
CA ILE A 46 -12.47 6.81 1.80
C ILE A 46 -12.37 5.35 2.20
N ALA A 47 -11.18 4.75 2.13
CA ALA A 47 -10.98 3.36 2.51
C ALA A 47 -11.29 3.13 4.01
N VAL A 48 -10.78 3.99 4.89
CA VAL A 48 -11.06 3.94 6.34
C VAL A 48 -12.54 4.18 6.63
N ALA A 49 -13.15 5.19 6.00
CA ALA A 49 -14.58 5.47 6.15
C ALA A 49 -15.44 4.27 5.73
N SER A 50 -15.05 3.56 4.66
CA SER A 50 -15.75 2.37 4.17
C SER A 50 -15.66 1.21 5.18
N LEU A 51 -14.50 1.01 5.80
CA LEU A 51 -14.33 0.00 6.86
C LEU A 51 -15.17 0.33 8.10
N LEU A 52 -15.22 1.61 8.49
CA LEU A 52 -16.05 2.07 9.61
C LEU A 52 -17.55 1.89 9.33
N ALA A 53 -18.00 2.23 8.12
CA ALA A 53 -19.37 2.01 7.70
C ALA A 53 -19.73 0.51 7.74
N MET A 54 -18.83 -0.36 7.28
CA MET A 54 -19.03 -1.81 7.36
C MET A 54 -19.09 -2.30 8.81
N ALA A 55 -18.21 -1.82 9.69
CA ALA A 55 -18.26 -2.15 11.12
C ALA A 55 -19.59 -1.74 11.76
N TYR A 56 -20.10 -0.57 11.40
CA TYR A 56 -21.42 -0.10 11.84
C TYR A 56 -22.56 -1.00 11.33
N LEU A 57 -22.52 -1.41 10.05
CA LEU A 57 -23.54 -2.31 9.48
C LEU A 57 -23.51 -3.70 10.13
N ILE A 58 -22.33 -4.23 10.44
CA ILE A 58 -22.17 -5.49 11.17
C ILE A 58 -22.80 -5.39 12.56
N TRP A 59 -22.50 -4.30 13.26
CA TRP A 59 -23.09 -4.01 14.56
C TRP A 59 -24.62 -3.95 14.47
N GLN A 60 -25.14 -3.23 13.48
CA GLN A 60 -26.59 -3.13 13.25
C GLN A 60 -27.23 -4.49 12.95
N ALA A 61 -26.61 -5.32 12.11
CA ALA A 61 -27.09 -6.67 11.80
C ALA A 61 -27.13 -7.57 13.05
N TYR A 62 -26.13 -7.45 13.92
CA TYR A 62 -26.10 -8.16 15.20
C TYR A 62 -27.26 -7.73 16.11
N GLN A 63 -27.51 -6.43 16.25
CA GLN A 63 -28.62 -5.90 17.05
C GLN A 63 -30.00 -6.33 16.52
N MET A 64 -30.14 -6.57 15.22
CA MET A 64 -31.36 -7.07 14.59
C MET A 64 -31.54 -8.60 14.71
N GLY A 65 -30.62 -9.30 15.39
CA GLY A 65 -30.64 -10.77 15.52
C GLY A 65 -30.17 -11.53 14.27
N ALA A 66 -29.71 -10.82 13.24
CA ALA A 66 -29.18 -11.40 12.00
C ALA A 66 -27.73 -11.88 12.17
N THR A 67 -27.50 -12.77 13.14
CA THR A 67 -26.17 -13.20 13.59
C THR A 67 -25.31 -13.77 12.45
N ASN A 68 -25.88 -14.57 11.56
CA ASN A 68 -25.14 -15.13 10.41
C ASN A 68 -24.63 -14.04 9.45
N VAL A 69 -25.43 -12.98 9.24
CA VAL A 69 -25.05 -11.83 8.41
C VAL A 69 -23.94 -11.02 9.10
N ALA A 70 -24.05 -10.81 10.41
CA ALA A 70 -23.02 -10.13 11.19
C ALA A 70 -21.68 -10.89 11.16
N LEU A 71 -21.70 -12.22 11.29
CA LEU A 71 -20.51 -13.06 11.21
C LEU A 71 -19.86 -13.00 9.82
N LEU A 72 -20.67 -13.12 8.76
CA LEU A 72 -20.16 -13.00 7.38
C LEU A 72 -19.57 -11.61 7.13
N GLY A 73 -20.25 -10.55 7.58
CA GLY A 73 -19.75 -9.19 7.50
C GLY A 73 -18.45 -9.00 8.26
N ALA A 74 -18.32 -9.58 9.47
CA ALA A 74 -17.08 -9.53 10.25
C ALA A 74 -15.91 -10.21 9.51
N LEU A 75 -16.14 -11.37 8.89
CA LEU A 75 -15.13 -12.03 8.04
C LEU A 75 -14.70 -11.15 6.87
N LEU A 76 -15.66 -10.53 6.17
CA LEU A 76 -15.37 -9.59 5.09
C LEU A 76 -14.61 -8.36 5.58
N ALA A 77 -14.90 -7.86 6.77
CA ALA A 77 -14.17 -6.74 7.38
C ALA A 77 -12.71 -7.07 7.67
N VAL A 78 -12.43 -8.28 8.16
CA VAL A 78 -11.06 -8.77 8.37
C VAL A 78 -10.31 -8.85 7.04
N VAL A 79 -10.93 -9.44 6.01
CA VAL A 79 -10.32 -9.54 4.67
C VAL A 79 -10.09 -8.16 4.07
N GLY A 80 -11.08 -7.26 4.15
CA GLY A 80 -10.98 -5.90 3.65
C GLY A 80 -9.87 -5.11 4.35
N PHE A 81 -9.75 -5.25 5.68
CA PHE A 81 -8.65 -4.65 6.43
C PHE A 81 -7.29 -5.18 5.95
N TRP A 82 -7.15 -6.50 5.77
CA TRP A 82 -5.92 -7.11 5.27
C TRP A 82 -5.55 -6.65 3.85
N GLN A 83 -6.54 -6.35 3.01
CA GLN A 83 -6.30 -5.80 1.65
C GLN A 83 -5.97 -4.31 1.66
N ILE A 84 -6.62 -3.52 2.51
CA ILE A 84 -6.47 -2.06 2.56
C ILE A 84 -5.16 -1.65 3.27
N GLU A 85 -4.73 -2.39 4.29
CA GLU A 85 -3.49 -2.11 5.04
C GLU A 85 -2.26 -1.94 4.15
N PRO A 86 -1.89 -2.90 3.27
CA PRO A 86 -0.69 -2.78 2.45
C PRO A 86 -0.85 -1.66 1.42
N MET A 87 -2.07 -1.47 0.90
CA MET A 87 -2.36 -0.38 -0.03
C MET A 87 -2.08 0.98 0.62
N ILE A 88 -2.57 1.23 1.84
CA ILE A 88 -2.35 2.51 2.53
C ILE A 88 -0.88 2.66 2.94
N ARG A 89 -0.29 1.62 3.54
CA ARG A 89 1.07 1.67 4.08
C ARG A 89 2.13 1.86 3.00
N LEU A 90 2.08 1.06 1.92
CA LEU A 90 3.08 1.10 0.85
C LEU A 90 2.94 2.36 -0.03
N ASN A 91 1.74 2.92 -0.15
CA ASN A 91 1.52 4.15 -0.92
C ASN A 91 1.73 5.43 -0.11
N LYS A 92 2.04 5.36 1.19
CA LYS A 92 2.21 6.55 2.03
C LYS A 92 3.39 7.40 1.52
N PRO A 93 3.18 8.71 1.24
CA PRO A 93 4.26 9.58 0.80
C PRO A 93 5.36 9.65 1.84
N ARG A 94 6.59 9.29 1.44
CA ARG A 94 7.76 9.35 2.31
C ARG A 94 9.02 9.75 1.54
N PRO A 95 9.74 10.79 1.97
CA PRO A 95 11.06 11.10 1.41
C PRO A 95 12.05 9.96 1.69
N PHE A 96 12.96 9.71 0.76
CA PHE A 96 14.07 8.78 0.95
C PHE A 96 15.36 9.31 0.30
N ARG A 97 16.50 8.70 0.64
CA ARG A 97 17.81 9.00 0.05
C ARG A 97 18.17 7.93 -0.97
N SER A 98 18.96 8.26 -2.00
CA SER A 98 19.37 7.27 -3.00
C SER A 98 20.22 6.15 -2.41
N GLU A 99 20.94 6.39 -1.30
CA GLU A 99 21.69 5.33 -0.61
C GLU A 99 20.79 4.39 0.22
N ALA A 100 19.56 4.81 0.50
CA ALA A 100 18.62 4.13 1.38
C ALA A 100 17.27 3.94 0.67
N LEU A 101 17.27 3.14 -0.40
CA LEU A 101 16.04 2.77 -1.10
C LEU A 101 15.10 2.02 -0.17
N PRO A 102 13.79 2.30 -0.21
CA PRO A 102 12.85 1.61 0.66
C PRO A 102 12.64 0.16 0.22
N GLU A 103 13.18 -0.78 1.00
CA GLU A 103 13.23 -2.21 0.66
C GLU A 103 11.86 -2.83 0.44
N GLU A 104 10.83 -2.35 1.16
CA GLU A 104 9.48 -2.89 1.06
C GLU A 104 8.76 -2.51 -0.24
N LEU A 105 9.35 -1.60 -1.03
CA LEU A 105 8.88 -1.25 -2.37
C LEU A 105 9.63 -2.01 -3.47
N LEU A 106 10.70 -2.71 -3.12
CA LEU A 106 11.50 -3.48 -4.04
C LEU A 106 11.02 -4.94 -4.07
N PRO A 107 11.08 -5.64 -5.23
CA PRO A 107 10.64 -7.02 -5.33
C PRO A 107 11.46 -7.91 -4.39
N LYS A 108 10.85 -8.72 -3.51
CA LYS A 108 11.57 -9.50 -2.49
C LYS A 108 12.62 -10.39 -3.16
N ALA A 109 13.88 -10.27 -2.73
CA ALA A 109 14.93 -11.19 -3.16
C ALA A 109 14.56 -12.59 -2.66
N SER A 110 14.38 -13.52 -3.60
CA SER A 110 14.20 -14.95 -3.33
C SER A 110 15.51 -15.63 -2.95
#